data_AF-A0A158DP81-F1
#
_entry.id   AF-A0A158DP81-F1
#
_cell.length_a   1.000
_cell.length_b   1.000
_cell.length_c   1.000
_cell.angle_alpha   90.00
_cell.angle_beta   90.00
_cell.angle_gamma   90.00
#
_symmetry.space_group_name_H-M   'P 1'
#
loop_
_entity.id
_entity.type
_entity.pdbx_description
1 polymer ?
#
loop_
_entity_poly.entity_id
_entity_poly.type
_entity_poly.pdbx_seq_one_letter_code
_entity_poly.pdbx_strand_id
1 'polypeptide(L)'
;MAYTAKDIIPLSQARANLSELVEEVRGGTEKIITKNGESCAALISTEKLEAFYRMEKARIHLVLLNDALTALKNLDRNGTEDADEYFARLRARLGAERSDDGEPDRE
;
A
#
# COMPACT_ATOMS: atom_id res chain seq x y z
N MET A 1 14.30 8.84 0.30
CA MET A 1 14.00 10.28 0.21
C MET A 1 14.46 10.92 1.50
N ALA A 2 15.31 11.95 1.42
CA ALA A 2 15.72 12.73 2.58
C ALA A 2 15.11 14.12 2.43
N TYR A 3 14.17 14.46 3.32
CA TYR A 3 13.66 15.83 3.42
C TYR A 3 14.69 16.67 4.18
N THR A 4 14.92 17.89 3.73
CA THR A 4 15.75 18.84 4.45
C THR A 4 14.89 19.62 5.44
N ALA A 5 15.52 20.29 6.42
CA ALA A 5 14.79 21.14 7.36
C ALA A 5 13.98 22.25 6.66
N LYS A 6 14.36 22.68 5.44
CA LYS A 6 13.63 23.68 4.64
C LYS A 6 12.37 23.14 4.00
N ASP A 7 12.26 21.82 3.89
CA ASP A 7 11.10 21.15 3.33
C ASP A 7 10.03 20.93 4.40
N ILE A 8 10.34 21.18 5.67
CA ILE A 8 9.43 21.02 6.80
C ILE A 8 8.94 22.40 7.24
N ILE A 9 7.64 22.65 7.11
CA ILE A 9 7.02 23.95 7.41
C ILE A 9 5.85 23.80 8.40
N PRO A 10 5.67 24.74 9.35
CA PRO A 10 4.49 24.76 10.21
C PRO A 10 3.20 25.04 9.41
N LEU A 11 2.08 24.47 9.85
CA LEU A 11 0.76 24.65 9.25
C LEU A 11 0.34 26.12 9.15
N SER A 12 0.73 26.96 10.11
CA SER A 12 0.48 28.40 10.08
C SER A 12 1.18 29.10 8.91
N GLN A 13 2.44 28.73 8.64
CA GLN A 13 3.21 29.24 7.51
C GLN A 13 2.68 28.70 6.18
N ALA A 14 2.34 27.40 6.14
CA ALA A 14 1.72 26.80 4.97
C ALA A 14 0.43 27.51 4.56
N ARG A 15 -0.43 27.85 5.55
CA ARG A 15 -1.66 28.60 5.32
C ARG A 15 -1.40 30.03 4.82
N ALA A 16 -0.38 30.71 5.35
CA ALA A 16 -0.08 32.09 5.00
C ALA A 16 0.49 32.23 3.58
N ASN A 17 1.29 31.25 3.14
CA ASN A 17 2.08 31.34 1.90
C ASN A 17 1.69 30.27 0.87
N LEU A 18 0.45 29.78 0.91
CA LEU A 18 0.03 28.62 0.11
C LEU A 18 0.30 28.79 -1.39
N SER A 19 0.04 29.98 -1.96
CA SER A 19 0.24 30.25 -3.38
C SER A 19 1.70 30.10 -3.82
N GLU A 20 2.64 30.62 -3.02
CA GLU A 20 4.09 30.51 -3.29
C GLU A 20 4.55 29.07 -3.15
N LEU A 21 4.10 28.39 -2.10
CA LEU A 21 4.41 26.98 -1.86
C LEU A 21 3.91 26.07 -2.98
N VAL A 22 2.75 26.39 -3.59
CA VAL A 22 2.24 25.64 -4.75
C VAL A 22 3.17 25.77 -5.96
N GLU A 23 3.73 26.96 -6.22
CA GLU A 23 4.68 27.14 -7.32
C GLU A 23 6.03 26.48 -7.02
N GLU A 24 6.53 26.56 -5.78
CA GLU A 24 7.73 25.82 -5.35
C GLU A 24 7.57 24.30 -5.52
N VAL A 25 6.41 23.77 -5.10
CA VAL A 25 6.10 22.34 -5.21
C VAL A 25 5.93 21.92 -6.66
N ARG A 26 5.33 22.76 -7.52
CA ARG A 26 5.30 22.51 -8.96
C ARG A 26 6.71 22.47 -9.56
N GLY A 27 7.63 23.27 -9.05
CA GLY A 27 9.06 23.22 -9.37
C GLY A 27 9.81 21.99 -8.84
N GLY A 28 9.14 21.08 -8.11
CA GLY A 28 9.70 19.83 -7.62
C GLY A 28 10.20 19.88 -6.17
N THR A 29 9.87 20.92 -5.41
CA THR A 29 10.26 21.03 -3.99
C THR A 29 9.10 20.64 -3.08
N GLU A 30 8.99 19.36 -2.74
CA GLU A 30 7.93 18.89 -1.84
C GLU A 30 8.03 19.51 -0.45
N LYS A 31 6.88 19.67 0.22
CA LYS A 31 6.83 20.20 1.58
C LYS A 31 6.10 19.24 2.52
N ILE A 32 6.65 19.07 3.72
CA ILE A 32 6.01 18.44 4.86
C ILE A 32 5.44 19.53 5.75
N ILE A 33 4.13 19.44 6.02
CA ILE A 33 3.43 20.37 6.88
C ILE A 33 3.34 19.77 8.27
N THR A 34 3.78 20.52 9.29
CA THR A 34 3.70 20.11 10.69
C THR A 34 2.66 20.92 11.47
N LYS A 35 2.05 20.28 12.48
CA LYS A 35 1.18 20.93 13.46
C LYS A 35 1.63 20.46 14.84
N ASN A 36 1.94 21.42 15.73
CA ASN A 36 2.46 21.11 17.07
C ASN A 36 3.73 20.23 17.07
N GLY A 37 4.58 20.36 16.05
CA GLY A 37 5.81 19.59 15.92
C GLY A 37 5.65 18.23 15.23
N GLU A 38 4.42 17.76 15.00
CA GLU A 38 4.15 16.50 14.32
C GLU A 38 3.85 16.71 12.84
N SER A 39 4.37 15.85 11.98
CA SER A 39 4.05 15.87 10.55
C SER A 39 2.59 15.45 10.35
N CYS A 40 1.77 16.33 9.76
CA CYS A 40 0.33 16.10 9.60
C CYS A 40 -0.13 16.00 8.14
N ALA A 41 0.59 16.62 7.20
CA ALA A 41 0.26 16.57 5.78
C ALA A 41 1.52 16.78 4.91
N ALA A 42 1.41 16.48 3.62
CA ALA A 42 2.44 16.79 2.63
C ALA A 42 1.82 17.54 1.44
N LEU A 43 2.56 18.49 0.88
CA LEU A 43 2.23 19.16 -0.37
C LEU A 43 3.17 18.64 -1.46
N ILE A 44 2.60 18.09 -2.52
CA ILE A 44 3.30 17.45 -3.64
C ILE A 44 2.69 17.91 -4.96
N SER A 45 3.49 17.88 -6.04
CA SER A 45 2.96 18.22 -7.36
C SER A 45 1.97 17.16 -7.83
N THR A 46 1.02 17.57 -8.66
CA THR A 46 0.03 16.66 -9.27
C THR A 46 0.72 15.57 -10.08
N GLU A 47 1.75 15.92 -10.85
CA GLU A 47 2.54 15.00 -11.67
C GLU A 47 3.17 13.88 -10.82
N LYS A 48 3.71 14.24 -9.65
CA LYS A 48 4.32 13.29 -8.72
C LYS A 48 3.26 12.44 -8.00
N LEU A 49 2.12 13.04 -7.64
CA LEU A 49 0.97 12.30 -7.09
C LEU A 49 0.44 11.27 -8.09
N GLU A 50 0.29 11.64 -9.36
CA GLU A 50 -0.12 10.73 -10.42
C GLU A 50 0.90 9.61 -10.63
N ALA A 51 2.20 9.92 -10.64
CA ALA A 51 3.25 8.92 -10.74
C ALA A 51 3.19 7.93 -9.57
N PHE A 52 2.99 8.43 -8.35
CA PHE A 52 2.81 7.60 -7.16
C PHE A 52 1.61 6.65 -7.31
N TYR A 53 0.45 7.15 -7.75
CA TYR A 53 -0.72 6.29 -7.98
C TYR A 53 -0.51 5.27 -9.11
N ARG A 54 0.18 5.64 -10.19
CA ARG A 54 0.52 4.69 -11.26
C ARG A 54 1.41 3.56 -10.73
N MET A 55 2.40 3.89 -9.90
CA MET A 55 3.29 2.90 -9.28
C MET A 55 2.57 2.03 -8.26
N GLU A 56 1.71 2.61 -7.42
CA GLU A 56 0.95 1.84 -6.44
C GLU A 56 0.02 0.83 -7.11
N LYS A 57 -0.61 1.21 -8.23
CA LYS A 57 -1.41 0.28 -9.04
C LYS A 57 -0.58 -0.85 -9.65
N ALA A 58 0.66 -0.57 -10.06
CA ALA A 58 1.58 -1.59 -10.55
C ALA A 58 2.11 -2.52 -9.44
N ARG A 59 2.15 -2.05 -8.19
CA ARG A 59 2.67 -2.81 -7.03
C ARG A 59 1.87 -4.09 -6.78
N ILE A 60 0.55 -4.07 -6.97
CA ILE A 60 -0.30 -5.26 -6.84
C ILE A 60 0.14 -6.36 -7.82
N HIS A 61 0.39 -5.99 -9.08
CA HIS A 61 0.80 -6.95 -10.10
C HIS A 61 2.21 -7.49 -9.86
N LEU A 62 3.12 -6.66 -9.36
CA LEU A 62 4.49 -7.08 -9.05
C LEU A 62 4.55 -8.07 -7.86
N VAL A 63 3.70 -7.90 -6.84
CA VAL A 63 3.61 -8.85 -5.73
C VAL A 63 3.16 -10.22 -6.23
N LEU A 64 2.10 -10.26 -7.05
CA LEU A 64 1.60 -11.53 -7.62
C LEU A 64 2.64 -12.21 -8.52
N LEU A 65 3.38 -11.46 -9.33
CA LEU A 65 4.46 -12.00 -10.15
C LEU A 65 5.63 -12.51 -9.30
N ASN A 66 5.96 -11.85 -8.19
CA ASN A 66 6.98 -12.31 -7.27
C ASN A 66 6.58 -13.61 -6.56
N ASP A 67 5.31 -13.73 -6.16
CA ASP A 67 4.77 -14.96 -5.56
C ASP A 67 4.80 -16.10 -6.58
N ALA A 68 4.38 -15.85 -7.82
CA ALA A 68 4.48 -16.83 -8.91
C ALA A 68 5.94 -17.26 -9.18
N LEU A 69 6.87 -16.30 -9.21
CA LEU A 69 8.30 -16.60 -9.39
C LEU A 69 8.86 -17.42 -8.23
N THR A 70 8.44 -17.13 -7.00
CA THR A 70 8.85 -17.87 -5.80
C THR A 70 8.31 -19.30 -5.84
N ALA A 71 7.05 -19.48 -6.23
CA ALA A 71 6.46 -20.80 -6.44
C ALA A 71 7.21 -21.60 -7.51
N LEU A 72 7.51 -20.99 -8.66
CA LEU A 72 8.29 -21.61 -9.73
C LEU A 72 9.68 -22.04 -9.26
N LYS A 73 10.40 -21.21 -8.51
CA LYS A 73 11.72 -21.55 -7.95
C LYS A 73 11.67 -22.70 -6.94
N ASN A 74 10.52 -22.90 -6.29
CA ASN A 74 10.34 -23.94 -5.29
C ASN A 74 9.86 -25.27 -5.88
N LEU A 75 9.40 -25.30 -7.14
CA LEU A 75 9.01 -26.54 -7.84
C LEU A 75 10.12 -27.59 -7.82
N ASP A 76 11.38 -27.18 -7.96
CA ASP A 76 12.52 -28.09 -7.99
C ASP A 76 12.98 -28.55 -6.59
N ARG A 77 12.46 -27.94 -5.52
CA ARG A 77 12.96 -28.13 -4.15
C ARG A 77 12.02 -28.92 -3.25
N ASN A 78 10.70 -28.72 -3.34
CA ASN A 78 9.71 -29.46 -2.55
C ASN A 78 8.57 -29.90 -3.46
N GLY A 79 8.24 -31.20 -3.40
CA GLY A 79 7.31 -31.90 -4.29
C GLY A 79 6.03 -31.13 -4.61
N THR A 80 5.75 -31.05 -5.90
CA THR A 80 4.47 -30.62 -6.44
C THR A 80 3.35 -31.52 -5.92
N GLU A 81 2.20 -30.94 -5.58
CA GLU A 81 0.96 -31.69 -5.35
C GLU A 81 -0.02 -31.47 -6.50
N ASP A 82 -0.93 -32.43 -6.71
CA ASP A 82 -1.98 -32.29 -7.70
C ASP A 82 -2.93 -31.14 -7.33
N ALA A 83 -3.24 -30.30 -8.31
CA ALA A 83 -4.04 -29.10 -8.09
C ALA A 83 -5.47 -29.43 -7.65
N ASP A 84 -6.08 -30.48 -8.22
CA ASP A 84 -7.45 -30.86 -7.90
C ASP A 84 -7.54 -31.40 -6.47
N GLU A 85 -6.55 -32.20 -6.04
CA GLU A 85 -6.44 -32.67 -4.65
C GLU A 85 -6.25 -31.52 -3.66
N TYR A 86 -5.39 -30.55 -3.97
CA TYR A 86 -5.20 -29.35 -3.15
C TYR A 86 -6.50 -28.54 -3.00
N PHE A 87 -7.17 -28.23 -4.11
CA PHE A 87 -8.38 -27.41 -4.10
C PHE A 87 -9.56 -28.15 -3.45
N ALA A 88 -9.66 -29.47 -3.59
CA ALA A 88 -10.63 -30.28 -2.84
C ALA A 88 -10.43 -30.13 -1.32
N ARG A 89 -9.18 -30.27 -0.85
CA ARG A 89 -8.82 -30.12 0.57
C ARG A 89 -9.07 -28.71 1.10
N LEU A 90 -8.73 -27.68 0.32
CA LEU A 90 -8.96 -26.28 0.71
C LEU A 90 -10.45 -25.95 0.81
N ARG A 91 -11.26 -26.41 -0.16
CA ARG A 91 -12.73 -26.23 -0.13
C ARG A 91 -13.37 -26.91 1.08
N ALA A 92 -12.93 -28.11 1.43
CA ALA A 92 -13.41 -28.82 2.63
C ALA A 92 -13.11 -28.02 3.92
N ARG A 93 -11.89 -27.45 4.04
CA ARG A 93 -11.50 -26.63 5.20
C ARG A 93 -12.31 -25.34 5.32
N LEU A 94 -12.47 -24.60 4.22
CA LEU A 94 -13.26 -23.35 4.20
C LEU A 94 -14.77 -23.60 4.38
N GLY A 95 -15.25 -24.77 3.96
CA GLY A 95 -16.62 -25.21 4.22
C GLY A 95 -16.86 -25.56 5.69
N ALA A 96 -15.88 -26.24 6.32
CA ALA A 96 -15.93 -26.60 7.74
C ALA A 96 -15.90 -25.37 8.67
N GLU A 97 -15.07 -24.36 8.37
CA GLU A 97 -15.04 -23.09 9.12
C GLU A 97 -16.37 -22.30 9.02
N ARG A 98 -17.08 -22.38 7.88
CA ARG A 98 -18.40 -21.74 7.72
C ARG A 98 -19.53 -22.43 8.47
N SER A 99 -19.38 -23.72 8.79
CA SER A 99 -20.35 -24.48 9.60
C SER A 99 -20.14 -24.31 11.10
N ASP A 100 -18.96 -23.84 11.54
CA ASP A 100 -18.62 -23.67 12.97
C ASP A 100 -19.08 -22.29 13.52
N ASP A 101 -19.16 -21.26 12.67
CA ASP A 101 -19.68 -19.91 13.01
C ASP A 101 -21.23 -19.80 12.93
N GLY A 102 -21.92 -20.93 12.79
CA GLY A 102 -23.30 -20.99 12.30
C GLY A 102 -24.34 -21.64 13.22
N GLU A 103 -24.21 -21.54 14.55
CA GLU A 103 -25.29 -21.95 15.45
C GLU A 103 -25.49 -20.94 16.60
N PRO A 104 -26.41 -19.97 16.49
CA PRO A 104 -26.95 -19.27 17.63
C PRO A 104 -28.20 -20.01 18.13
N ASP A 105 -28.15 -20.38 19.42
CA ASP A 105 -29.24 -20.69 20.34
C ASP A 105 -30.64 -20.84 19.73
N ARG A 106 -31.16 -22.07 19.77
CA ARG A 106 -32.60 -22.31 19.79
C ARG A 106 -32.98 -23.15 21.01
N GLU A 107 -33.75 -22.46 21.86
CA GLU A 107 -34.67 -22.90 22.93
C GLU A 107 -34.08 -23.24 24.31
#